data_AF-A0A424RV78-F1
#
_entry.id   AF-A0A424RV78-F1
#
_cell.length_a   1.000
_cell.length_b   1.000
_cell.length_c   1.000
_cell.angle_alpha   90.00
_cell.angle_beta   90.00
_cell.angle_gamma   90.00
#
_symmetry.space_group_name_H-M   'P 1'
#
loop_
_entity.id
_entity.type
_entity.pdbx_description
1 polymer ?
#
loop_
_entity_poly.entity_id
_entity_poly.type
_entity_poly.pdbx_seq_one_letter_code
_entity_poly.pdbx_strand_id
1 'polypeptide(L)'
;MKNMKEVKFIIAFFLVFLHFQSLKSEIIILSACDDKQDEFLKNEYILNLDELIMTRNYVYKEKTFQKYKLTDLSVKKSNSYVRNIYKEDDKILTHKHGYPQFYTQILFEKDKKEIFIKTVLNNEVGISKISTCYKLEKFEKES
;
A
#
# COMPACT_ATOMS: atom_id res chain seq x y z
N MET A 1 -28.05 -13.74 -45.89
CA MET A 1 -28.60 -13.81 -44.51
C MET A 1 -27.70 -14.71 -43.68
N LYS A 2 -26.88 -14.13 -42.79
CA LYS A 2 -25.98 -14.90 -41.92
C LYS A 2 -26.82 -15.75 -40.97
N ASN A 3 -26.63 -17.07 -40.95
CA ASN A 3 -27.44 -17.98 -40.15
C ASN A 3 -27.37 -17.56 -38.68
N MET A 4 -28.53 -17.26 -38.05
CA MET A 4 -28.61 -16.84 -36.64
C MET A 4 -27.94 -17.83 -35.66
N LYS A 5 -27.80 -19.10 -36.05
CA LYS A 5 -27.06 -20.13 -35.30
C LYS A 5 -25.56 -19.83 -35.23
N GLU A 6 -24.94 -19.35 -36.32
CA GLU A 6 -23.50 -19.02 -36.31
C GLU A 6 -23.22 -17.78 -35.47
N VAL A 7 -24.11 -16.77 -35.50
CA VAL A 7 -23.96 -15.56 -34.66
C VAL A 7 -24.05 -15.93 -33.18
N LYS A 8 -24.98 -16.80 -32.78
CA LYS A 8 -25.07 -17.32 -31.40
C LYS A 8 -23.84 -18.11 -30.98
N PHE A 9 -23.27 -18.91 -31.89
CA PHE A 9 -22.06 -19.69 -31.62
C PHE A 9 -20.84 -18.79 -31.42
N ILE A 10 -20.71 -17.72 -32.22
CA ILE A 10 -19.64 -16.71 -32.07
C ILE A 10 -19.77 -15.96 -30.73
N ILE A 11 -20.99 -15.58 -30.33
CA ILE A 11 -21.24 -14.93 -29.03
C ILE A 11 -20.91 -15.87 -27.87
N ALA A 12 -21.30 -17.13 -27.95
CA ALA A 12 -20.98 -18.14 -26.94
C ALA A 12 -19.47 -18.38 -26.83
N PHE A 13 -18.76 -18.41 -27.95
CA PHE A 13 -17.30 -18.53 -27.99
C PHE A 13 -16.62 -17.31 -27.34
N PHE A 14 -17.12 -16.09 -27.60
CA PHE A 14 -16.58 -14.86 -26.99
C PHE A 14 -16.75 -14.83 -25.46
N LEU A 15 -17.85 -15.39 -24.93
CA LEU A 15 -18.10 -15.50 -23.49
C LEU A 15 -17.13 -16.45 -22.76
N VAL A 16 -16.64 -17.49 -23.44
CA VAL A 16 -15.65 -18.43 -22.88
C VAL A 16 -14.26 -17.78 -22.78
N PHE A 17 -13.89 -16.90 -23.72
CA PHE A 17 -12.61 -16.17 -23.67
C PHE A 17 -12.53 -15.13 -22.55
N LEU A 18 -13.67 -14.60 -22.08
CA LEU A 18 -13.69 -13.63 -20.97
C LEU A 18 -13.26 -14.24 -19.62
N HIS A 19 -13.27 -15.57 -19.48
CA HIS A 19 -12.91 -16.25 -18.22
C HIS A 19 -11.39 -16.41 -18.00
N PHE A 20 -10.54 -16.17 -19.01
CA PHE A 20 -9.09 -16.35 -18.92
C PHE A 20 -8.32 -15.06 -18.65
N GLN A 21 -8.86 -14.17 -17.80
CA GLN A 21 -8.08 -13.05 -17.27
C GLN A 21 -7.26 -13.59 -16.09
N SER A 22 -5.95 -13.79 -16.26
CA SER A 22 -5.06 -14.15 -15.16
C SER A 22 -4.88 -12.94 -14.23
N LEU A 23 -5.57 -12.97 -13.10
CA LEU A 23 -5.36 -11.99 -12.03
C LEU A 23 -4.10 -12.39 -11.28
N LYS A 24 -2.97 -11.74 -11.60
CA LYS A 24 -1.76 -11.84 -10.78
C LYS A 24 -1.98 -11.06 -9.49
N SER A 25 -2.26 -11.79 -8.42
CA SER A 25 -2.34 -11.26 -7.06
C SER A 25 -0.92 -11.24 -6.46
N GLU A 26 -0.45 -10.05 -6.08
CA GLU A 26 0.91 -9.82 -5.55
C GLU A 26 0.82 -9.22 -4.14
N ILE A 27 1.50 -9.85 -3.18
CA ILE A 27 1.70 -9.31 -1.82
C ILE A 27 3.15 -8.87 -1.69
N ILE A 28 3.37 -7.63 -1.28
CA ILE A 28 4.70 -7.04 -1.07
C ILE A 28 4.88 -6.76 0.41
N ILE A 29 5.93 -7.31 1.02
CA ILE A 29 6.27 -7.08 2.42
C ILE A 29 7.58 -6.29 2.50
N LEU A 30 7.51 -5.11 3.09
CA LEU A 30 8.64 -4.25 3.42
C LEU A 30 8.85 -4.34 4.94
N SER A 31 9.96 -4.93 5.37
CA SER A 31 10.23 -5.17 6.79
C SER A 31 11.62 -4.67 7.21
N ALA A 32 11.83 -4.59 8.52
CA ALA A 32 12.98 -3.93 9.13
C ALA A 32 13.15 -2.50 8.58
N CYS A 33 12.09 -1.69 8.69
CA CYS A 33 12.09 -0.32 8.20
C CYS A 33 12.56 0.66 9.28
N ASP A 34 13.71 1.30 9.02
CA ASP A 34 14.25 2.35 9.87
C ASP A 34 13.70 3.72 9.46
N ASP A 35 13.56 4.59 10.45
CA ASP A 35 13.09 5.96 10.32
C ASP A 35 14.15 6.91 10.91
N LYS A 36 14.22 8.16 10.42
CA LYS A 36 15.18 9.14 10.92
C LYS A 36 14.77 9.77 12.26
N GLN A 37 13.47 9.85 12.52
CA GLN A 37 12.89 10.52 13.68
C GLN A 37 12.61 9.54 14.82
N ASP A 38 12.22 8.31 14.47
CA ASP A 38 11.69 7.33 15.41
C ASP A 38 12.44 5.99 15.41
N GLU A 39 12.57 5.40 16.59
CA GLU A 39 13.22 4.11 16.75
C GLU A 39 12.20 3.00 16.99
N PHE A 40 12.36 1.90 16.25
CA PHE A 40 11.45 0.75 16.26
C PHE A 40 12.18 -0.53 16.65
N LEU A 41 11.48 -1.42 17.37
CA LEU A 41 11.83 -2.84 17.47
C LEU A 41 11.30 -3.62 16.26
N LYS A 42 10.12 -3.21 15.77
CA LYS A 42 9.49 -3.73 14.55
C LYS A 42 8.85 -2.56 13.80
N ASN A 43 9.03 -2.51 12.49
CA ASN A 43 8.32 -1.61 11.60
C ASN A 43 8.23 -2.29 10.24
N GLU A 44 7.02 -2.62 9.84
CA GLU A 44 6.72 -3.47 8.69
C GLU A 44 5.48 -2.95 7.98
N TYR A 45 5.53 -2.97 6.65
CA TYR A 45 4.44 -2.59 5.76
C TYR A 45 4.13 -3.78 4.86
N ILE A 46 2.87 -4.21 4.86
CA ILE A 46 2.36 -5.31 4.05
C ILE A 46 1.38 -4.70 3.05
N LEU A 47 1.71 -4.76 1.76
CA LEU A 47 0.87 -4.30 0.66
C LEU A 47 0.22 -5.52 0.04
N ASN A 48 -1.10 -5.62 0.17
CA ASN A 48 -1.92 -6.60 -0.53
C ASN A 48 -2.54 -5.92 -1.77
N LEU A 49 -1.99 -6.18 -2.96
CA LEU A 49 -2.46 -5.53 -4.19
C LEU A 49 -3.78 -6.12 -4.72
N ASP A 50 -4.16 -7.29 -4.24
CA ASP A 50 -5.40 -7.99 -4.57
C ASP A 50 -6.59 -7.36 -3.82
N GLU A 51 -6.42 -7.18 -2.50
CA GLU A 51 -7.41 -6.54 -1.64
C GLU A 51 -7.34 -5.00 -1.68
N LEU A 52 -6.33 -4.44 -2.36
CA LEU A 52 -6.05 -3.00 -2.39
C LEU A 52 -5.88 -2.39 -0.99
N ILE A 53 -5.16 -3.10 -0.13
CA ILE A 53 -4.96 -2.74 1.28
C ILE A 53 -3.46 -2.70 1.64
N MET A 54 -3.08 -1.73 2.47
CA MET A 54 -1.81 -1.68 3.19
C MET A 54 -2.05 -1.87 4.68
N THR A 55 -1.28 -2.77 5.29
CA THR A 55 -1.23 -2.97 6.75
C THR A 55 0.15 -2.59 7.26
N ARG A 56 0.22 -1.66 8.22
CA ARG A 56 1.48 -1.34 8.92
C ARG A 56 1.45 -1.94 10.32
N ASN A 57 2.47 -2.71 10.65
CA ASN A 57 2.70 -3.27 11.97
C ASN A 57 3.97 -2.65 12.57
N TYR A 58 3.85 -2.01 13.74
CA TYR A 58 5.01 -1.41 14.39
C TYR A 58 5.03 -1.62 15.90
N VAL A 59 6.25 -1.63 16.43
CA VAL A 59 6.56 -1.65 17.87
C VAL A 59 7.66 -0.62 18.11
N TYR A 60 7.36 0.42 18.88
CA TYR A 60 8.35 1.43 19.26
C TYR A 60 9.37 0.89 20.26
N LYS A 61 10.60 1.40 20.20
CA LYS A 61 11.53 1.30 21.33
C LYS A 61 11.05 2.17 22.49
N GLU A 62 11.55 1.86 23.69
CA GLU A 62 11.11 2.54 24.92
C GLU A 62 11.30 4.06 24.87
N LYS A 63 12.44 4.53 24.36
CA LYS A 63 12.75 5.96 24.21
C LYS A 63 11.70 6.71 23.37
N THR A 64 11.36 6.18 22.19
CA THR A 64 10.36 6.76 21.29
C THR A 64 8.95 6.65 21.88
N PHE A 65 8.62 5.51 22.49
CA PHE A 65 7.32 5.32 23.14
C PHE A 65 7.09 6.33 24.28
N GLN A 66 8.06 6.52 25.16
CA GLN A 66 7.95 7.47 26.26
C GLN A 66 7.86 8.91 25.76
N LYS A 67 8.66 9.30 24.74
CA LYS A 67 8.57 10.61 24.10
C LYS A 67 7.14 10.94 23.65
N TYR A 68 6.47 10.01 22.96
CA TYR A 68 5.09 10.23 22.49
C TYR A 68 4.05 10.11 23.60
N LYS A 69 4.25 9.22 24.57
CA LYS A 69 3.34 9.05 25.71
C LYS A 69 3.24 10.32 26.58
N LEU A 70 4.30 11.14 26.63
CA LEU A 70 4.28 12.43 27.32
C LEU A 70 3.28 13.42 26.70
N THR A 71 3.13 13.39 25.37
CA THR A 71 2.23 14.30 24.64
C THR A 71 0.84 13.71 24.42
N ASP A 72 0.74 12.38 24.32
CA ASP A 72 -0.52 11.67 24.06
C ASP A 72 -0.57 10.37 24.86
N LEU A 73 -1.47 10.33 25.86
CA LEU A 73 -1.67 9.18 26.75
C LEU A 73 -2.29 7.97 26.03
N SER A 74 -2.92 8.16 24.87
CA SER A 74 -3.54 7.09 24.09
C SER A 74 -2.55 6.30 23.23
N VAL A 75 -1.30 6.77 23.14
CA VAL A 75 -0.24 6.13 22.36
C VAL A 75 -0.01 4.71 22.85
N LYS A 76 -0.04 3.77 21.91
CA LYS A 76 0.29 2.36 22.14
C LYS A 76 1.72 2.09 21.73
N LYS A 77 2.45 1.32 22.53
CA LYS A 77 3.83 0.88 22.23
C LYS A 77 3.89 -0.02 21.00
N SER A 78 2.90 -0.90 20.86
CA SER A 78 2.69 -1.77 19.71
C SER A 78 1.33 -1.48 19.10
N ASN A 79 1.27 -1.33 17.79
CA ASN A 79 0.01 -1.12 17.09
C ASN A 79 0.06 -1.66 15.65
N SER A 80 -1.13 -1.89 15.11
CA SER A 80 -1.35 -2.22 13.71
C SER A 80 -2.45 -1.33 13.14
N TYR A 81 -2.29 -0.87 11.91
CA TYR A 81 -3.37 -0.18 11.21
C TYR A 81 -3.40 -0.53 9.74
N VAL A 82 -4.58 -0.36 9.17
CA VAL A 82 -4.92 -0.73 7.81
C VAL A 82 -5.33 0.52 7.05
N ARG A 83 -4.90 0.65 5.79
CA ARG A 83 -5.32 1.72 4.87
C ARG A 83 -5.56 1.15 3.48
N ASN A 84 -6.58 1.67 2.81
CA ASN A 84 -6.78 1.37 1.40
C ASN A 84 -5.67 2.02 0.57
N ILE A 85 -5.26 1.33 -0.48
CA ILE A 85 -4.26 1.77 -1.45
C ILE A 85 -4.84 1.75 -2.86
N TYR A 86 -4.22 2.53 -3.74
CA TYR A 86 -4.49 2.49 -5.17
C TYR A 86 -3.17 2.64 -5.92
N LYS A 87 -3.18 2.20 -7.18
CA LYS A 87 -2.04 2.32 -8.08
C LYS A 87 -2.19 3.57 -8.95
N GLU A 88 -1.12 4.34 -9.05
CA GLU A 88 -1.00 5.52 -9.91
C GLU A 88 0.34 5.36 -10.65
N ASP A 89 0.29 5.03 -11.93
CA ASP A 89 1.46 4.65 -12.73
C ASP A 89 2.27 3.51 -12.06
N ASP A 90 3.56 3.70 -11.85
CA ASP A 90 4.45 2.74 -11.16
C ASP A 90 4.51 2.92 -9.64
N LYS A 91 3.57 3.70 -9.09
CA LYS A 91 3.51 4.05 -7.67
C LYS A 91 2.26 3.50 -7.02
N ILE A 92 2.38 3.18 -5.74
CA ILE A 92 1.28 2.74 -4.89
C ILE A 92 1.10 3.81 -3.82
N LEU A 93 -0.12 4.35 -3.71
CA LEU A 93 -0.44 5.40 -2.75
C LEU A 93 -1.52 4.90 -1.80
N THR A 94 -1.41 5.27 -0.53
CA THR A 94 -2.56 5.16 0.38
C THR A 94 -3.63 6.20 0.03
N HIS A 95 -4.86 5.93 0.41
CA HIS A 95 -5.92 6.94 0.36
C HIS A 95 -5.51 8.20 1.13
N LYS A 96 -6.04 9.34 0.67
CA LYS A 96 -5.78 10.66 1.26
C LYS A 96 -6.23 10.67 2.72
N HIS A 97 -5.32 11.03 3.61
CA HIS A 97 -5.61 11.21 5.03
C HIS A 97 -5.49 12.69 5.38
N GLY A 98 -6.62 13.31 5.70
CA GLY A 98 -6.73 14.74 5.97
C GLY A 98 -7.93 15.36 5.25
N TYR A 99 -7.84 16.65 4.98
CA TYR A 99 -8.88 17.44 4.34
C TYR A 99 -8.53 17.69 2.86
N PRO A 100 -9.51 18.05 2.00
CA PRO A 100 -9.25 18.32 0.58
C PRO A 100 -8.13 19.35 0.33
N GLN A 101 -8.02 20.37 1.18
CA GLN A 101 -7.00 21.42 1.10
C GLN A 101 -5.65 21.00 1.68
N PHE A 102 -5.62 20.03 2.60
CA PHE A 102 -4.39 19.51 3.20
C PHE A 102 -4.51 18.03 3.53
N TYR A 103 -3.73 17.19 2.86
CA TYR A 103 -3.75 15.75 3.09
C TYR A 103 -2.37 15.14 2.96
N THR A 104 -2.22 13.96 3.56
CA THR A 104 -1.02 13.13 3.43
C THR A 104 -1.37 11.79 2.82
N GLN A 105 -0.40 11.21 2.11
CA GLN A 105 -0.46 9.86 1.57
C GLN A 105 0.90 9.20 1.77
N ILE A 106 0.91 7.92 2.10
CA ILE A 106 2.15 7.13 2.03
C ILE A 106 2.32 6.70 0.58
N LEU A 107 3.52 6.89 0.07
CA LEU A 107 3.92 6.62 -1.29
C LEU A 107 4.97 5.52 -1.31
N PHE A 108 4.67 4.46 -2.06
CA PHE A 108 5.57 3.36 -2.32
C PHE A 108 5.87 3.32 -3.81
N GLU A 109 7.13 3.07 -4.17
CA GLU A 109 7.52 2.77 -5.54
C GLU A 109 7.78 1.28 -5.66
N LYS A 110 7.30 0.67 -6.74
CA LYS A 110 7.50 -0.76 -6.96
C LYS A 110 9.01 -1.06 -6.93
N ASP A 111 9.37 -2.10 -6.20
CA ASP A 111 10.74 -2.65 -6.08
C ASP A 111 11.75 -1.77 -5.33
N LYS A 112 11.30 -0.65 -4.76
CA LYS A 112 12.13 0.18 -3.90
C LYS A 112 11.85 -0.12 -2.44
N LYS A 113 12.92 -0.03 -1.65
CA LYS A 113 12.86 -0.19 -0.19
C LYS A 113 12.64 1.13 0.55
N GLU A 114 12.58 2.23 -0.17
CA GLU A 114 12.35 3.55 0.38
C GLU A 114 10.85 3.85 0.40
N ILE A 115 10.38 4.36 1.54
CA ILE A 115 9.00 4.76 1.74
C ILE A 115 8.96 6.27 1.88
N PHE A 116 8.05 6.88 1.14
CA PHE A 116 7.88 8.33 1.11
C PHE A 116 6.52 8.73 1.68
N ILE A 117 6.43 9.96 2.17
CA ILE A 117 5.17 10.62 2.44
C ILE A 117 4.98 11.74 1.43
N LYS A 118 3.83 11.73 0.76
CA LYS A 118 3.35 12.81 -0.08
C LYS A 118 2.42 13.66 0.77
N THR A 119 2.80 14.91 0.97
CA THR A 119 1.99 15.92 1.66
C THR A 119 1.51 16.92 0.62
N VAL A 120 0.23 17.26 0.66
CA VAL A 120 -0.34 18.31 -0.18
C VAL A 120 -0.92 19.37 0.73
N LEU A 121 -0.59 20.63 0.48
CA LEU A 121 -1.13 21.80 1.20
C LEU A 121 -1.43 22.89 0.18
N ASN A 122 -2.68 23.30 0.03
CA ASN A 122 -3.10 24.36 -0.90
C ASN A 122 -2.57 24.16 -2.34
N ASN A 123 -2.64 22.93 -2.84
CA ASN A 123 -2.10 22.48 -4.15
C ASN A 123 -0.57 22.42 -4.26
N GLU A 124 0.19 22.81 -3.23
CA GLU A 124 1.62 22.57 -3.17
C GLU A 124 1.89 21.12 -2.75
N VAL A 125 2.79 20.44 -3.47
CA VAL A 125 3.13 19.04 -3.22
C VAL A 125 4.53 18.95 -2.63
N GLY A 126 4.63 18.39 -1.43
CA GLY A 126 5.88 17.99 -0.80
C GLY A 126 6.02 16.47 -0.78
N ILE A 127 7.18 15.94 -1.18
CA ILE A 127 7.52 14.52 -1.05
C ILE A 127 8.77 14.42 -0.18
N SER A 128 8.70 13.65 0.89
CA SER A 128 9.83 13.40 1.77
C SER A 128 9.96 11.91 2.11
N LYS A 129 11.20 11.45 2.29
CA LYS A 129 11.48 10.07 2.68
C LYS A 129 11.22 9.91 4.17
N ILE A 130 10.37 8.95 4.54
CA ILE A 130 10.05 8.64 5.94
C ILE A 130 10.85 7.44 6.43
N SER A 131 10.92 6.36 5.65
CA SER A 131 11.58 5.14 6.10
C SER A 131 12.40 4.50 4.99
N THR A 132 13.44 3.78 5.40
CA THR A 132 14.23 2.90 4.52
C THR A 132 14.17 1.49 5.10
N CYS A 133 13.69 0.54 4.32
CA CYS A 133 13.57 -0.86 4.71
C CYS A 133 14.79 -1.66 4.26
N TYR A 134 15.20 -2.64 5.04
CA TYR A 134 16.32 -3.51 4.64
C TYR A 134 15.84 -4.73 3.85
N LYS A 135 14.63 -5.21 4.11
CA LYS A 135 14.06 -6.41 3.50
C LYS A 135 12.83 -6.06 2.66
N LEU A 136 12.77 -6.65 1.47
CA LEU A 136 11.64 -6.58 0.55
C LEU A 136 11.36 -8.00 0.06
N GLU A 137 10.17 -8.50 0.32
CA GLU A 137 9.71 -9.82 -0.09
C GLU A 137 8.46 -9.67 -0.94
N LYS A 138 8.36 -10.50 -1.99
CA LYS A 138 7.21 -10.52 -2.89
C LYS A 138 6.66 -11.93 -2.95
N PHE A 139 5.35 -12.03 -2.92
CA PHE A 139 4.63 -13.28 -3.06
C PHE A 139 3.64 -13.11 -4.20
N GLU A 140 3.78 -13.93 -5.24
CA GLU A 140 2.76 -14.08 -6.28
C GLU A 140 1.85 -15.22 -5.86
N LYS A 141 0.53 -15.01 -5.80
CA LYS A 141 -0.42 -16.13 -5.73
C LYS A 141 -0.46 -16.76 -7.11
N GLU A 142 -0.13 -18.05 -7.19
CA GLU A 142 -0.48 -18.86 -8.35
C GLU A 142 -2.01 -19.00 -8.39
N SER A 143 -2.61 -18.65 -9.54
CA SER A 143 -4.03 -18.88 -9.86
C SER A 143 -4.18 -20.02 -10.84
#